data_AF-A0A7X3MMR1-F1
#
_entry.id   AF-A0A7X3MMR1-F1
#
_cell.length_a   1.000
_cell.length_b   1.000
_cell.length_c   1.000
_cell.angle_alpha   90.00
_cell.angle_beta   90.00
_cell.angle_gamma   90.00
#
_symmetry.space_group_name_H-M   'P 1'
#
loop_
_entity.id
_entity.type
_entity.pdbx_description
1 polymer ?
#
loop_
_entity_poly.entity_id
_entity_poly.type
_entity_poly.pdbx_seq_one_letter_code
_entity_poly.pdbx_strand_id
1 'polypeptide(L)'
;MSDMIDSNQYEKYEKIALFIQPNIHKNLIATYEKYIRGKKPELYIDENYIKTTKPLSRASDTEPSSQDKKDSRRKSVSLEDIITVCTYIALSKENIEQSIRTYRENRRVYKRNWFNSIKEEMGPPEKMRPKNPRLLRKYAESTSLINNMDRSQDDDRTIEEIMLDKYNEIDNWRSDTTAPITDFSFTAQKPTKTLANAFINDITFESLLIIKDAFGGSIEGFNTKYPTEFNEHPLFSFRSTVMDFEPQLLENELTFFNQYSYKDEDKGIEGDITVKYNPDVNLPSTVTEKNLSKIMKEFQINLKQRELDMKDREIMTQLFNLINGETLSTQHIRVDLREFTRRVFNIRVPKKKHYEDIGNRLEKLKNYDYTITVRSRETGELIETTSLGLLNYLYINFQENYFQYTPSEQWIRTYVQKKYINILTDSYKSVDSPQTKGIMMILQQERLTEYAKNSYTKTLPLNYFRLHMKLQKIGNAALVKELTNHMSILKSEQIVIKDFEFINKNSAVTIQFLPLDSKELIAYEFNTKALDDPSKIIDVECVDITKTAGAD
;
A
#
# COMPACT_ATOMS: atom_id res chain seq x y z
N MET A 1 19.31 17.80 15.19
CA MET A 1 19.15 16.50 14.47
C MET A 1 17.86 15.80 14.85
N SER A 2 17.48 15.68 16.13
CA SER A 2 16.18 15.11 16.56
C SER A 2 14.96 15.82 15.96
N ASP A 3 14.93 17.16 15.99
CA ASP A 3 13.78 17.93 15.47
C ASP A 3 13.62 17.89 13.93
N MET A 4 14.72 17.63 13.20
CA MET A 4 14.67 17.43 11.74
C MET A 4 14.15 16.03 11.37
N ILE A 5 14.34 15.04 12.24
CA ILE A 5 13.83 13.68 12.05
C ILE A 5 12.31 13.66 12.27
N ASP A 6 11.80 14.36 13.29
CA ASP A 6 10.36 14.44 13.57
C ASP A 6 9.56 15.22 12.51
N SER A 7 10.13 16.30 11.95
CA SER A 7 9.49 17.06 10.87
C SER A 7 9.28 16.20 9.61
N ASN A 8 10.24 15.32 9.29
CA ASN A 8 10.13 14.40 8.15
C ASN A 8 9.13 13.26 8.42
N GLN A 9 9.01 12.81 9.67
CA GLN A 9 8.01 11.81 10.04
C GLN A 9 6.58 12.36 9.94
N TYR A 10 6.32 13.56 10.45
CA TYR A 10 4.99 14.17 10.40
C TYR A 10 4.49 14.40 8.96
N GLU A 11 5.39 14.79 8.05
CA GLU A 11 5.06 14.96 6.62
C GLU A 11 4.56 13.68 5.94
N LYS A 12 5.02 12.50 6.38
CA LYS A 12 4.46 11.22 5.88
C LYS A 12 2.98 11.07 6.25
N TYR A 13 2.60 11.52 7.44
CA TYR A 13 1.20 11.49 7.88
C TYR A 13 0.35 12.57 7.18
N GLU A 14 0.93 13.72 6.83
CA GLU A 14 0.25 14.71 5.98
C GLU A 14 -0.06 14.10 4.60
N LYS A 15 0.91 13.39 4.02
CA LYS A 15 0.76 12.73 2.73
C LYS A 15 -0.32 11.65 2.77
N ILE A 16 -0.26 10.72 3.72
CA ILE A 16 -1.25 9.62 3.80
C ILE A 16 -2.67 10.12 4.08
N ALA A 17 -2.84 11.23 4.83
CA ALA A 17 -4.15 11.78 5.12
C ALA A 17 -4.96 12.12 3.86
N LEU A 18 -4.29 12.57 2.80
CA LEU A 18 -4.89 12.83 1.47
C LEU A 18 -5.45 11.56 0.80
N PHE A 19 -4.89 10.40 1.12
CA PHE A 19 -5.34 9.10 0.60
C PHE A 19 -6.37 8.43 1.53
N ILE A 20 -6.32 8.71 2.84
CA ILE A 20 -7.32 8.23 3.80
C ILE A 20 -8.65 8.96 3.62
N GLN A 21 -8.63 10.28 3.52
CA GLN A 21 -9.85 11.11 3.53
C GLN A 21 -10.92 10.66 2.51
N PRO A 22 -10.61 10.32 1.25
CA PRO A 22 -11.61 9.82 0.30
C PRO A 22 -12.27 8.50 0.71
N ASN A 23 -11.62 7.72 1.57
CA ASN A 23 -12.09 6.42 2.05
C ASN A 23 -12.86 6.51 3.37
N ILE A 24 -12.95 7.69 3.99
CA ILE A 24 -13.72 7.90 5.21
C ILE A 24 -15.23 7.81 4.91
N HIS A 25 -15.96 7.14 5.79
CA HIS A 25 -17.37 6.91 5.76
C HIS A 25 -18.14 8.23 5.79
N LYS A 26 -19.18 8.31 4.95
CA LYS A 26 -19.95 9.53 4.71
C LYS A 26 -20.55 10.12 6.00
N ASN A 27 -20.92 9.29 6.98
CA ASN A 27 -21.47 9.77 8.26
C ASN A 27 -20.43 10.59 9.06
N LEU A 28 -19.15 10.22 9.04
CA LEU A 28 -18.11 10.99 9.72
C LEU A 28 -17.81 12.29 9.00
N ILE A 29 -17.81 12.29 7.65
CA ILE A 29 -17.68 13.52 6.86
C ILE A 29 -18.85 14.47 7.17
N ALA A 30 -20.08 13.95 7.20
CA ALA A 30 -21.26 14.73 7.57
C ALA A 30 -21.17 15.27 9.01
N THR A 31 -20.62 14.48 9.94
CA THR A 31 -20.39 14.90 11.32
C THR A 31 -19.36 16.04 11.40
N TYR A 32 -18.27 15.95 10.66
CA TYR A 32 -17.27 17.00 10.56
C TYR A 32 -17.91 18.31 10.08
N GLU A 33 -18.59 18.29 8.93
CA GLU A 33 -19.22 19.48 8.35
C GLU A 33 -20.32 20.05 9.26
N LYS A 34 -21.13 19.19 9.88
CA LYS A 34 -22.30 19.61 10.66
C LYS A 34 -21.96 20.03 12.07
N TYR A 35 -21.00 19.40 12.74
CA TYR A 35 -20.79 19.56 14.18
C TYR A 35 -19.40 20.05 14.58
N ILE A 36 -18.41 19.90 13.70
CA ILE A 36 -17.02 20.27 14.00
C ILE A 36 -16.65 21.57 13.30
N ARG A 37 -16.67 21.59 11.96
CA ARG A 37 -16.21 22.69 11.11
C ARG A 37 -16.96 24.00 11.41
N GLY A 38 -16.20 25.07 11.60
CA GLY A 38 -16.66 26.41 11.97
C GLY A 38 -17.21 26.53 13.39
N LYS A 39 -17.04 25.52 14.26
CA LYS A 39 -17.72 25.45 15.58
C LYS A 39 -16.73 25.30 16.72
N LYS A 40 -17.22 25.44 17.96
CA LYS A 40 -16.42 25.30 19.19
C LYS A 40 -15.60 23.99 19.26
N PRO A 41 -16.10 22.83 18.78
CA PRO A 41 -15.29 21.60 18.78
C PRO A 41 -14.04 21.68 17.90
N GLU A 42 -14.09 22.38 16.76
CA GLU A 42 -12.90 22.60 15.91
C GLU A 42 -11.81 23.37 16.67
N LEU A 43 -12.18 24.45 17.39
CA LEU A 43 -11.23 25.21 18.21
C LEU A 43 -10.58 24.34 19.28
N TYR A 44 -11.37 23.48 19.93
CA TYR A 44 -10.84 22.54 20.90
C TYR A 44 -9.85 21.56 20.25
N ILE A 45 -10.16 21.05 19.05
CA ILE A 45 -9.27 20.15 18.31
C ILE A 45 -7.97 20.87 17.91
N ASP A 46 -8.07 22.09 17.38
CA ASP A 46 -6.92 22.91 17.01
C ASP A 46 -5.98 23.13 18.20
N GLU A 47 -6.51 23.58 19.33
CA GLU A 47 -5.74 23.93 20.52
C GLU A 47 -5.13 22.72 21.22
N ASN A 48 -5.84 21.58 21.28
CA ASN A 48 -5.42 20.44 22.11
C ASN A 48 -4.72 19.33 21.32
N TYR A 49 -4.93 19.25 20.00
CA TYR A 49 -4.35 18.21 19.16
C TYR A 49 -3.44 18.78 18.08
N ILE A 50 -3.87 19.80 17.33
CA ILE A 50 -3.10 20.24 16.15
C ILE A 50 -1.90 21.08 16.55
N LYS A 51 -2.10 22.15 17.31
CA LYS A 51 -1.03 23.04 17.79
C LYS A 51 -0.04 22.34 18.72
N THR A 52 -0.48 21.33 19.45
CA THR A 52 0.36 20.54 20.37
C THR A 52 1.21 19.50 19.65
N THR A 53 0.81 19.08 18.44
CA THR A 53 1.44 17.97 17.71
C THR A 53 2.24 18.44 16.50
N LYS A 54 1.87 19.55 15.85
CA LYS A 54 2.65 20.08 14.71
C LYS A 54 4.03 20.52 15.19
N PRO A 55 5.13 20.01 14.61
CA PRO A 55 6.47 20.47 14.97
C PRO A 55 6.62 21.97 14.67
N LEU A 56 7.27 22.69 15.59
CA LEU A 56 7.45 24.16 15.57
C LEU A 56 8.23 24.70 14.35
N SER A 57 8.73 23.84 13.45
CA SER A 57 9.57 24.19 12.30
C SER A 57 8.84 24.85 11.12
N ARG A 58 7.50 24.87 11.08
CA ARG A 58 6.71 25.69 10.13
C ARG A 58 6.27 27.05 10.70
N ALA A 59 6.75 27.44 11.89
CA ALA A 59 6.45 28.74 12.49
C ALA A 59 7.32 29.90 11.95
N SER A 60 8.15 29.66 10.93
CA SER A 60 8.90 30.70 10.23
C SER A 60 8.27 31.06 8.88
N ASP A 61 7.03 31.53 8.92
CA ASP A 61 6.54 32.47 7.91
C ASP A 61 5.95 33.65 8.69
N THR A 62 6.80 34.66 8.91
CA THR A 62 6.49 36.01 9.43
C THR A 62 5.84 36.07 10.81
N GLU A 63 6.55 36.64 11.78
CA GLU A 63 5.87 37.33 12.88
C GLU A 63 4.86 38.32 12.27
N PRO A 64 3.56 38.21 12.57
CA PRO A 64 2.59 39.14 12.03
C PRO A 64 2.91 40.52 12.59
N SER A 65 3.15 41.47 11.69
CA SER A 65 3.22 42.87 12.04
C SER A 65 1.96 43.25 12.84
N SER A 66 2.08 44.23 13.73
CA SER A 66 0.99 44.64 14.64
C SER A 66 -0.31 45.08 13.93
N GLN A 67 -0.30 45.22 12.60
CA GLN A 67 -1.48 45.47 11.76
C GLN A 67 -2.16 44.20 11.21
N ASP A 68 -1.48 43.04 11.13
CA ASP A 68 -2.05 41.77 10.64
C ASP A 68 -2.89 41.03 11.70
N LYS A 69 -2.88 41.50 12.96
CA LYS A 69 -3.65 40.90 14.06
C LYS A 69 -5.17 41.09 13.92
N LYS A 70 -5.64 42.02 13.09
CA LYS A 70 -7.08 42.28 12.90
C LYS A 70 -7.71 41.52 11.73
N ASP A 71 -6.93 41.08 10.75
CA ASP A 71 -7.42 40.42 9.52
C ASP A 71 -6.87 39.00 9.29
N SER A 72 -6.30 38.36 10.33
CA SER A 72 -6.08 36.91 10.30
C SER A 72 -7.44 36.18 10.29
N ARG A 73 -8.01 36.02 9.09
CA ARG A 73 -9.05 35.01 8.84
C ARG A 73 -8.49 33.70 9.35
N ARG A 74 -8.98 33.25 10.51
CA ARG A 74 -8.60 31.99 11.17
C ARG A 74 -8.59 30.89 10.12
N LYS A 75 -7.43 30.28 9.87
CA LYS A 75 -7.33 29.15 8.95
C LYS A 75 -8.18 28.03 9.54
N SER A 76 -9.28 27.68 8.88
CA SER A 76 -10.12 26.56 9.28
C SER A 76 -9.30 25.28 9.25
N VAL A 77 -9.40 24.47 10.30
CA VAL A 77 -8.78 23.15 10.39
C VAL A 77 -9.44 22.24 9.36
N SER A 78 -8.66 21.71 8.43
CA SER A 78 -9.20 20.78 7.44
C SER A 78 -9.39 19.38 8.03
N LEU A 79 -10.19 18.52 7.37
CA LEU A 79 -10.34 17.13 7.81
C LEU A 79 -9.03 16.36 7.68
N GLU A 80 -8.23 16.68 6.67
CA GLU A 80 -6.89 16.13 6.45
C GLU A 80 -5.92 16.49 7.57
N ASP A 81 -5.96 17.73 8.09
CA ASP A 81 -5.19 18.13 9.28
C ASP A 81 -5.54 17.24 10.49
N ILE A 82 -6.84 16.96 10.68
CA ILE A 82 -7.32 16.11 11.79
C ILE A 82 -6.86 14.66 11.60
N ILE A 83 -7.02 14.10 10.40
CA ILE A 83 -6.58 12.73 10.07
C ILE A 83 -5.08 12.58 10.29
N THR A 84 -4.28 13.55 9.83
CA THR A 84 -2.82 13.59 10.01
C THR A 84 -2.45 13.45 11.48
N VAL A 85 -2.99 14.31 12.33
CA VAL A 85 -2.66 14.32 13.76
C VAL A 85 -3.17 13.05 14.46
N CYS A 86 -4.38 12.60 14.11
CA CYS A 86 -4.96 11.38 14.66
C CYS A 86 -4.10 10.14 14.38
N THR A 87 -3.65 9.99 13.13
CA THR A 87 -2.83 8.84 12.70
C THR A 87 -1.43 8.93 13.28
N TYR A 88 -0.80 10.11 13.29
CA TYR A 88 0.52 10.32 13.91
C TYR A 88 0.49 10.00 15.41
N ILE A 89 -0.48 10.52 16.17
CA ILE A 89 -0.57 10.27 17.63
C ILE A 89 -0.80 8.79 17.93
N ALA A 90 -1.60 8.09 17.12
CA ALA A 90 -1.87 6.68 17.34
C ALA A 90 -0.62 5.82 17.06
N LEU A 91 -0.05 5.98 15.86
CA LEU A 91 1.03 5.12 15.37
C LEU A 91 2.42 5.49 15.93
N SER A 92 2.60 6.68 16.50
CA SER A 92 3.81 7.01 17.28
C SER A 92 3.90 6.31 18.63
N LYS A 93 2.77 5.81 19.17
CA LYS A 93 2.72 5.17 20.49
C LYS A 93 2.67 3.64 20.42
N GLU A 94 1.91 3.11 19.48
CA GLU A 94 1.59 1.70 19.37
C GLU A 94 1.58 1.28 17.90
N ASN A 95 1.86 -0.01 17.62
CA ASN A 95 1.66 -0.52 16.27
C ASN A 95 0.18 -0.50 15.86
N ILE A 96 -0.09 -0.70 14.56
CA ILE A 96 -1.44 -0.56 14.00
C ILE A 96 -2.45 -1.53 14.63
N GLU A 97 -2.12 -2.81 14.82
CA GLU A 97 -2.98 -3.80 15.50
C GLU A 97 -3.37 -3.38 16.91
N GLN A 98 -2.40 -2.94 17.70
CA GLN A 98 -2.62 -2.54 19.08
C GLN A 98 -3.42 -1.24 19.15
N SER A 99 -3.09 -0.27 18.29
CA SER A 99 -3.87 0.97 18.13
C SER A 99 -5.34 0.67 17.81
N ILE A 100 -5.62 -0.21 16.85
CA ILE A 100 -7.00 -0.61 16.51
C ILE A 100 -7.73 -1.18 17.72
N ARG A 101 -7.08 -2.02 18.55
CA ARG A 101 -7.68 -2.56 19.79
C ARG A 101 -7.98 -1.45 20.80
N THR A 102 -7.03 -0.55 21.02
CA THR A 102 -7.15 0.59 21.94
C THR A 102 -8.32 1.49 21.57
N TYR A 103 -8.39 1.92 20.30
CA TYR A 103 -9.45 2.82 19.85
C TYR A 103 -10.82 2.14 19.76
N ARG A 104 -10.87 0.83 19.50
CA ARG A 104 -12.11 0.04 19.59
C ARG A 104 -12.68 -0.01 21.01
N GLU A 105 -11.83 -0.26 22.02
CA GLU A 105 -12.30 -0.27 23.42
C GLU A 105 -12.71 1.13 23.87
N ASN A 106 -11.96 2.17 23.48
CA ASN A 106 -12.34 3.56 23.74
C ASN A 106 -13.74 3.87 23.17
N ARG A 107 -14.03 3.47 21.92
CA ARG A 107 -15.37 3.59 21.33
C ARG A 107 -16.42 2.89 22.19
N ARG A 108 -16.19 1.64 22.61
CA ARG A 108 -17.12 0.91 23.48
C ARG A 108 -17.40 1.66 24.79
N VAL A 109 -16.36 2.20 25.42
CA VAL A 109 -16.47 2.97 26.67
C VAL A 109 -17.24 4.26 26.46
N TYR A 110 -16.97 5.02 25.40
CA TYR A 110 -17.72 6.24 25.07
C TYR A 110 -19.20 5.94 24.85
N LYS A 111 -19.54 4.94 24.03
CA LYS A 111 -20.93 4.54 23.77
C LYS A 111 -21.65 4.14 25.05
N ARG A 112 -21.01 3.33 25.91
CA ARG A 112 -21.53 2.97 27.23
C ARG A 112 -21.79 4.21 28.11
N ASN A 113 -20.84 5.13 28.19
CA ASN A 113 -20.97 6.32 29.03
C ASN A 113 -22.08 7.25 28.53
N TRP A 114 -22.21 7.43 27.21
CA TRP A 114 -23.27 8.25 26.62
C TRP A 114 -24.65 7.59 26.78
N PHE A 115 -24.74 6.27 26.61
CA PHE A 115 -25.97 5.53 26.89
C PHE A 115 -26.37 5.59 28.37
N ASN A 116 -25.41 5.47 29.30
CA ASN A 116 -25.70 5.54 30.73
C ASN A 116 -26.38 6.85 31.12
N SER A 117 -26.02 7.98 30.48
CA SER A 117 -26.73 9.24 30.70
C SER A 117 -28.20 9.18 30.29
N ILE A 118 -28.55 8.41 29.26
CA ILE A 118 -29.93 8.20 28.82
C ILE A 118 -30.64 7.18 29.71
N LYS A 119 -29.96 6.11 30.13
CA LYS A 119 -30.51 5.08 31.02
C LYS A 119 -30.96 5.65 32.38
N GLU A 120 -30.23 6.64 32.89
CA GLU A 120 -30.64 7.34 34.12
C GLU A 120 -31.99 8.08 33.97
N GLU A 121 -32.40 8.46 32.75
CA GLU A 121 -33.70 9.11 32.49
C GLU A 121 -34.89 8.14 32.54
N MET A 122 -34.67 6.84 32.29
CA MET A 122 -35.70 5.80 32.37
C MET A 122 -35.98 5.34 33.81
N GLY A 123 -35.17 5.79 34.79
CA GLY A 123 -35.35 5.48 36.20
C GLY A 123 -36.34 6.42 36.92
N PRO A 124 -36.67 6.15 38.19
CA PRO A 124 -37.55 7.01 38.99
C PRO A 124 -36.99 8.44 39.08
N PRO A 125 -37.84 9.50 39.01
CA PRO A 125 -37.40 10.90 38.99
C PRO A 125 -36.50 11.29 40.17
N GLU A 126 -36.71 10.65 41.32
CA GLU A 126 -35.99 10.87 42.59
C GLU A 126 -34.52 10.45 42.55
N LYS A 127 -34.11 9.63 41.57
CA LYS A 127 -32.73 9.15 41.40
C LYS A 127 -31.94 9.90 40.31
N MET A 128 -32.55 10.92 39.68
CA MET A 128 -31.87 11.69 38.63
C MET A 128 -30.78 12.60 39.21
N ARG A 129 -29.57 12.52 38.64
CA ARG A 129 -28.47 13.40 39.01
C ARG A 129 -28.74 14.83 38.48
N PRO A 130 -28.43 15.90 39.24
CA PRO A 130 -28.67 17.29 38.82
C PRO A 130 -27.98 17.71 37.51
N LYS A 131 -26.97 16.95 37.06
CA LYS A 131 -26.19 17.23 35.84
C LYS A 131 -26.65 16.46 34.59
N ASN A 132 -27.75 15.71 34.65
CA ASN A 132 -28.23 14.94 33.49
C ASN A 132 -29.18 15.77 32.59
N PRO A 133 -28.86 16.05 31.32
CA PRO A 133 -29.59 17.01 30.49
C PRO A 133 -31.06 16.71 30.09
N ARG A 134 -31.71 15.66 30.64
CA ARG A 134 -33.10 15.24 30.30
C ARG A 134 -33.37 15.20 28.79
N LEU A 135 -32.43 14.64 28.03
CA LEU A 135 -32.44 14.66 26.57
C LEU A 135 -33.54 13.77 25.98
N LEU A 136 -33.73 12.58 26.55
CA LEU A 136 -34.72 11.61 26.11
C LEU A 136 -36.14 12.15 26.34
N ARG A 137 -36.37 12.71 27.52
CA ARG A 137 -37.67 13.30 27.86
C ARG A 137 -38.02 14.50 26.99
N LYS A 138 -37.08 15.43 26.79
CA LYS A 138 -37.30 16.60 25.92
C LYS A 138 -37.59 16.20 24.47
N TYR A 139 -36.92 15.15 23.98
CA TYR A 139 -37.19 14.61 22.66
C TYR A 139 -38.61 14.05 22.56
N ALA A 140 -39.05 13.25 23.54
CA ALA A 140 -40.39 12.68 23.55
C ALA A 140 -41.49 13.74 23.67
N GLU A 141 -41.31 14.73 24.54
CA GLU A 141 -42.22 15.88 24.68
C GLU A 141 -42.33 16.67 23.35
N SER A 142 -41.20 16.91 22.68
CA SER A 142 -41.18 17.64 21.39
C SER A 142 -41.84 16.82 20.28
N THR A 143 -41.59 15.51 20.24
CA THR A 143 -42.16 14.60 19.22
C THR A 143 -43.66 14.46 19.39
N SER A 144 -44.13 14.25 20.63
CA SER A 144 -45.56 14.21 20.97
C SER A 144 -46.26 15.51 20.57
N LEU A 145 -45.64 16.67 20.83
CA LEU A 145 -46.20 17.96 20.41
C LEU A 145 -46.31 18.09 18.88
N ILE A 146 -45.29 17.66 18.13
CA ILE A 146 -45.31 17.68 16.66
C ILE A 146 -46.40 16.76 16.12
N ASN A 147 -46.48 15.53 16.63
CA ASN A 147 -47.50 14.55 16.24
C ASN A 147 -48.92 15.09 16.49
N ASN A 148 -49.16 15.69 17.65
CA ASN A 148 -50.45 16.30 17.99
C ASN A 148 -50.82 17.49 17.07
N MET A 149 -49.83 18.15 16.45
CA MET A 149 -50.07 19.24 15.50
C MET A 149 -50.29 18.73 14.06
N ASP A 150 -49.79 17.54 13.72
CA ASP A 150 -49.96 16.91 12.42
C ASP A 150 -51.25 16.09 12.39
N ARG A 151 -52.36 16.73 11.99
CA ARG A 151 -53.70 16.12 11.89
C ARG A 151 -53.81 14.97 10.87
N SER A 152 -52.74 14.65 10.15
CA SER A 152 -52.70 13.56 9.17
C SER A 152 -52.16 12.24 9.74
N GLN A 153 -51.59 12.24 10.95
CA GLN A 153 -51.11 11.05 11.65
C GLN A 153 -51.93 10.78 12.91
N ASP A 154 -52.62 9.64 12.96
CA ASP A 154 -53.14 9.05 14.21
C ASP A 154 -51.95 8.43 14.95
N ASP A 155 -51.22 9.23 15.72
CA ASP A 155 -50.12 8.76 16.57
C ASP A 155 -50.43 9.03 18.04
N ASP A 156 -51.17 8.10 18.65
CA ASP A 156 -51.62 8.11 20.05
C ASP A 156 -50.50 7.75 21.06
N ARG A 157 -49.24 7.64 20.62
CA ARG A 157 -48.14 7.24 21.50
C ARG A 157 -47.94 8.22 22.64
N THR A 158 -47.89 7.68 23.85
CA THR A 158 -47.56 8.41 25.07
C THR A 158 -46.10 8.88 25.06
N ILE A 159 -45.79 9.88 25.90
CA ILE A 159 -44.41 10.37 26.07
C ILE A 159 -43.50 9.21 26.48
N GLU A 160 -43.97 8.34 27.38
CA GLU A 160 -43.26 7.16 27.85
C GLU A 160 -42.98 6.14 26.74
N GLU A 161 -43.92 5.91 25.83
CA GLU A 161 -43.72 5.04 24.66
C GLU A 161 -42.69 5.62 23.69
N ILE A 162 -42.77 6.92 23.38
CA ILE A 162 -41.78 7.60 22.52
C ILE A 162 -40.39 7.57 23.18
N MET A 163 -40.30 7.73 24.50
CA MET A 163 -39.06 7.58 25.25
C MET A 163 -38.52 6.15 25.15
N LEU A 164 -39.37 5.12 25.30
CA LEU A 164 -38.97 3.72 25.23
C LEU A 164 -38.48 3.34 23.82
N ASP A 165 -39.20 3.76 22.77
CA ASP A 165 -38.80 3.55 21.38
C ASP A 165 -37.40 4.12 21.12
N LYS A 166 -37.19 5.39 21.53
CA LYS A 166 -35.91 6.06 21.33
C LYS A 166 -34.80 5.46 22.22
N TYR A 167 -35.15 5.00 23.42
CA TYR A 167 -34.21 4.28 24.28
C TYR A 167 -33.70 3.00 23.62
N ASN A 168 -34.60 2.21 23.03
CA ASN A 168 -34.26 0.98 22.33
C ASN A 168 -33.39 1.24 21.09
N GLU A 169 -33.68 2.30 20.33
CA GLU A 169 -32.81 2.74 19.22
C GLU A 169 -31.39 3.04 19.71
N ILE A 170 -31.24 3.77 20.81
CA ILE A 170 -29.93 4.11 21.37
C ILE A 170 -29.24 2.88 21.97
N ASP A 171 -29.98 1.92 22.55
CA ASP A 171 -29.38 0.66 23.03
C ASP A 171 -28.86 -0.21 21.88
N ASN A 172 -29.59 -0.23 20.75
CA ASN A 172 -29.13 -0.86 19.52
C ASN A 172 -27.87 -0.19 18.98
N TRP A 173 -27.83 1.16 18.94
CA TRP A 173 -26.62 1.91 18.60
C TRP A 173 -25.45 1.57 19.54
N ARG A 174 -25.67 1.49 20.85
CA ARG A 174 -24.63 1.13 21.83
C ARG A 174 -24.04 -0.25 21.55
N SER A 175 -24.90 -1.20 21.19
CA SER A 175 -24.55 -2.61 20.97
C SER A 175 -23.88 -2.83 19.60
N ASP A 176 -24.13 -1.95 18.64
CA ASP A 176 -23.47 -1.97 17.34
C ASP A 176 -21.98 -1.59 17.45
N THR A 177 -21.11 -2.51 17.05
CA THR A 177 -19.65 -2.32 17.06
C THR A 177 -19.14 -1.52 15.87
N THR A 178 -19.94 -1.38 14.82
CA THR A 178 -19.58 -0.70 13.57
C THR A 178 -19.94 0.78 13.60
N ALA A 179 -21.09 1.13 14.17
CA ALA A 179 -21.52 2.52 14.27
C ALA A 179 -20.53 3.41 15.07
N PRO A 180 -20.17 4.60 14.55
CA PRO A 180 -19.42 5.63 15.25
C PRO A 180 -20.02 6.04 16.60
N ILE A 181 -19.19 6.62 17.46
CA ILE A 181 -19.65 7.31 18.68
C ILE A 181 -20.53 8.51 18.29
N THR A 182 -20.15 9.22 17.24
CA THR A 182 -20.79 10.45 16.79
C THR A 182 -22.14 10.24 16.09
N ASP A 183 -22.50 9.00 15.75
CA ASP A 183 -23.85 8.61 15.28
C ASP A 183 -24.92 8.60 16.40
N PHE A 184 -24.55 9.01 17.63
CA PHE A 184 -25.48 9.14 18.74
C PHE A 184 -26.62 10.12 18.45
N SER A 185 -27.86 9.74 18.78
CA SER A 185 -29.05 10.53 18.44
C SER A 185 -29.06 11.95 19.02
N PHE A 186 -28.35 12.18 20.14
CA PHE A 186 -28.21 13.50 20.77
C PHE A 186 -26.78 14.05 20.72
N THR A 187 -26.04 13.78 19.64
CA THR A 187 -24.67 14.27 19.44
C THR A 187 -24.57 15.80 19.55
N ALA A 188 -25.56 16.53 19.00
CA ALA A 188 -25.60 17.99 19.01
C ALA A 188 -25.64 18.61 20.42
N GLN A 189 -26.16 17.86 21.40
CA GLN A 189 -26.34 18.30 22.78
C GLN A 189 -25.17 17.91 23.69
N LYS A 190 -24.14 17.25 23.15
CA LYS A 190 -22.94 16.89 23.93
C LYS A 190 -22.05 18.12 24.16
N PRO A 191 -21.38 18.21 25.34
CA PRO A 191 -20.41 19.27 25.60
C PRO A 191 -19.28 19.26 24.57
N THR A 192 -18.76 20.44 24.23
CA THR A 192 -17.71 20.65 23.21
C THR A 192 -16.55 19.66 23.31
N LYS A 193 -15.95 19.54 24.50
CA LYS A 193 -14.82 18.63 24.76
C LYS A 193 -15.18 17.16 24.49
N THR A 194 -16.35 16.74 24.95
CA THR A 194 -16.81 15.35 24.81
C THR A 194 -17.12 15.02 23.35
N LEU A 195 -17.73 15.95 22.61
CA LEU A 195 -17.99 15.83 21.18
C LEU A 195 -16.70 15.78 20.37
N ALA A 196 -15.77 16.69 20.63
CA ALA A 196 -14.47 16.73 19.95
C ALA A 196 -13.68 15.43 20.17
N ASN A 197 -13.56 14.97 21.41
CA ASN A 197 -12.84 13.74 21.72
C ASN A 197 -13.49 12.49 21.11
N ALA A 198 -14.82 12.44 21.05
CA ALA A 198 -15.53 11.35 20.38
C ALA A 198 -15.28 11.34 18.88
N PHE A 199 -15.35 12.50 18.23
CA PHE A 199 -15.04 12.65 16.81
C PHE A 199 -13.59 12.27 16.50
N ILE A 200 -12.62 12.72 17.31
CA ILE A 200 -11.21 12.32 17.19
C ILE A 200 -11.09 10.80 17.29
N ASN A 201 -11.70 10.16 18.28
CA ASN A 201 -11.64 8.72 18.44
C ASN A 201 -12.20 7.97 17.21
N ASP A 202 -13.34 8.42 16.69
CA ASP A 202 -13.96 7.83 15.50
C ASP A 202 -13.07 7.97 14.26
N ILE A 203 -12.55 9.17 13.99
CA ILE A 203 -11.64 9.42 12.87
C ILE A 203 -10.36 8.63 13.01
N THR A 204 -9.75 8.57 14.20
CA THR A 204 -8.54 7.76 14.41
C THR A 204 -8.82 6.30 14.14
N PHE A 205 -9.88 5.73 14.73
CA PHE A 205 -10.22 4.33 14.55
C PHE A 205 -10.45 3.98 13.07
N GLU A 206 -11.20 4.82 12.37
CA GLU A 206 -11.51 4.59 10.97
C GLU A 206 -10.30 4.75 10.05
N SER A 207 -9.46 5.76 10.31
CA SER A 207 -8.19 5.93 9.59
C SER A 207 -7.29 4.71 9.76
N LEU A 208 -7.21 4.13 10.97
CA LEU A 208 -6.42 2.92 11.22
C LEU A 208 -6.99 1.69 10.48
N LEU A 209 -8.31 1.56 10.38
CA LEU A 209 -8.94 0.49 9.60
C LEU A 209 -8.63 0.65 8.10
N ILE A 210 -8.68 1.88 7.58
CA ILE A 210 -8.31 2.15 6.18
C ILE A 210 -6.83 1.81 5.93
N ILE A 211 -5.92 2.23 6.81
CA ILE A 211 -4.49 1.88 6.68
C ILE A 211 -4.30 0.36 6.67
N LYS A 212 -4.99 -0.34 7.56
CA LYS A 212 -4.92 -1.81 7.64
C LYS A 212 -5.48 -2.49 6.39
N ASP A 213 -6.72 -2.21 6.05
CA ASP A 213 -7.48 -2.99 5.08
C ASP A 213 -7.25 -2.52 3.64
N ALA A 214 -7.19 -1.20 3.41
CA ALA A 214 -6.99 -0.61 2.09
C ALA A 214 -5.50 -0.46 1.74
N PHE A 215 -4.67 -0.02 2.69
CA PHE A 215 -3.23 0.22 2.47
C PHE A 215 -2.34 -0.89 3.00
N GLY A 216 -2.94 -2.02 3.38
CA GLY A 216 -2.22 -3.23 3.67
C GLY A 216 -1.33 -3.18 4.91
N GLY A 217 -1.63 -2.28 5.86
CA GLY A 217 -0.97 -2.19 7.16
C GLY A 217 0.21 -1.22 7.22
N SER A 218 0.49 -0.46 6.16
CA SER A 218 1.61 0.49 6.12
C SER A 218 1.15 1.90 5.79
N ILE A 219 1.80 2.90 6.38
CA ILE A 219 1.53 4.30 6.06
C ILE A 219 1.93 4.68 4.62
N GLU A 220 2.78 3.86 4.00
CA GLU A 220 3.24 4.04 2.62
C GLU A 220 2.44 3.16 1.63
N GLY A 221 1.49 2.36 2.12
CA GLY A 221 0.78 1.34 1.34
C GLY A 221 -0.36 1.85 0.46
N PHE A 222 -0.57 3.18 0.39
CA PHE A 222 -1.39 3.80 -0.65
C PHE A 222 -0.76 3.65 -2.05
N ASN A 223 0.54 3.34 -2.10
CA ASN A 223 1.27 2.93 -3.31
C ASN A 223 1.68 1.47 -3.25
N THR A 224 1.60 0.83 -4.42
CA THR A 224 2.32 -0.41 -4.69
C THR A 224 3.65 -0.07 -5.35
N LYS A 225 4.73 -0.47 -4.70
CA LYS A 225 6.12 -0.32 -5.13
C LYS A 225 6.55 -1.55 -5.91
N TYR A 226 7.19 -1.34 -7.06
CA TYR A 226 7.65 -2.40 -7.94
C TYR A 226 9.14 -2.25 -8.25
N PRO A 227 10.02 -3.17 -7.83
CA PRO A 227 11.45 -3.11 -8.10
C PRO A 227 11.75 -2.92 -9.59
N THR A 228 12.61 -1.96 -9.94
CA THR A 228 12.93 -1.68 -11.36
C THR A 228 13.62 -2.86 -12.03
N GLU A 229 14.39 -3.64 -11.27
CA GLU A 229 15.14 -4.81 -11.76
C GLU A 229 14.22 -5.86 -12.40
N PHE A 230 12.96 -5.94 -11.97
CA PHE A 230 11.98 -6.88 -12.54
C PHE A 230 11.52 -6.48 -13.94
N ASN A 231 11.60 -5.20 -14.28
CA ASN A 231 11.35 -4.72 -15.64
C ASN A 231 12.65 -4.70 -16.44
N GLU A 232 13.76 -4.28 -15.86
CA GLU A 232 15.04 -4.10 -16.58
C GLU A 232 15.61 -5.42 -17.11
N HIS A 233 15.32 -6.54 -16.44
CA HIS A 233 15.84 -7.85 -16.80
C HIS A 233 14.74 -8.89 -16.93
N PRO A 234 14.83 -9.82 -17.91
CA PRO A 234 13.82 -10.85 -18.16
C PRO A 234 13.89 -12.02 -17.16
N LEU A 235 13.60 -11.72 -15.89
CA LEU A 235 13.68 -12.67 -14.76
C LEU A 235 12.49 -13.63 -14.66
N PHE A 236 11.30 -13.15 -15.03
CA PHE A 236 10.04 -13.88 -14.89
C PHE A 236 9.47 -14.23 -16.25
N SER A 237 9.13 -15.51 -16.45
CA SER A 237 8.46 -15.96 -17.65
C SER A 237 6.98 -15.58 -17.63
N PHE A 238 6.49 -15.05 -18.75
CA PHE A 238 5.07 -14.69 -18.88
C PHE A 238 4.15 -15.93 -18.85
N ARG A 239 4.69 -17.08 -19.23
CA ARG A 239 4.02 -18.38 -19.25
C ARG A 239 4.72 -19.34 -18.27
N SER A 240 4.01 -20.35 -17.77
CA SER A 240 4.67 -21.37 -16.95
C SER A 240 5.57 -22.23 -17.84
N THR A 241 6.88 -22.08 -17.67
CA THR A 241 7.93 -22.80 -18.40
C THR A 241 8.85 -23.54 -17.41
N VAL A 242 9.78 -24.31 -17.95
CA VAL A 242 10.72 -25.12 -17.19
C VAL A 242 12.12 -24.81 -17.73
N MET A 243 13.08 -24.66 -16.82
CA MET A 243 14.49 -24.51 -17.14
C MET A 243 15.20 -25.84 -16.96
N ASP A 244 16.11 -26.13 -17.87
CA ASP A 244 16.99 -27.30 -17.82
C ASP A 244 18.31 -26.86 -17.19
N PHE A 245 18.61 -27.37 -16.00
CA PHE A 245 19.83 -27.00 -15.28
C PHE A 245 20.96 -28.01 -15.45
N GLU A 246 22.18 -27.53 -15.26
CA GLU A 246 23.39 -28.33 -15.14
C GLU A 246 23.79 -28.44 -13.65
N PRO A 247 24.09 -29.65 -13.15
CA PRO A 247 24.52 -29.83 -11.77
C PRO A 247 25.98 -29.45 -11.59
N GLN A 248 26.29 -28.75 -10.51
CA GLN A 248 27.64 -28.48 -10.05
C GLN A 248 27.73 -28.86 -8.58
N LEU A 249 28.84 -29.49 -8.20
CA LEU A 249 29.15 -29.82 -6.82
C LEU A 249 30.22 -28.85 -6.32
N LEU A 250 29.91 -28.07 -5.29
CA LEU A 250 30.89 -27.21 -4.62
C LEU A 250 30.91 -27.61 -3.14
N GLU A 251 32.08 -27.96 -2.61
CA GLU A 251 32.27 -28.22 -1.17
C GLU A 251 31.25 -29.20 -0.54
N ASN A 252 30.83 -30.23 -1.29
CA ASN A 252 29.82 -31.23 -0.89
C ASN A 252 28.36 -30.71 -0.85
N GLU A 253 28.10 -29.55 -1.45
CA GLU A 253 26.77 -29.02 -1.74
C GLU A 253 26.46 -29.12 -3.23
N LEU A 254 25.22 -29.51 -3.55
CA LEU A 254 24.73 -29.61 -4.92
C LEU A 254 24.03 -28.31 -5.29
N THR A 255 24.52 -27.63 -6.32
CA THR A 255 23.86 -26.44 -6.88
C THR A 255 23.61 -26.65 -8.36
N PHE A 256 22.47 -26.17 -8.85
CA PHE A 256 22.07 -26.24 -10.24
C PHE A 256 22.27 -24.89 -10.92
N PHE A 257 22.84 -24.91 -12.12
CA PHE A 257 23.13 -23.71 -12.91
C PHE A 257 22.41 -23.73 -14.25
N ASN A 258 21.86 -22.59 -14.63
CA ASN A 258 21.37 -22.34 -15.98
C ASN A 258 21.83 -20.94 -16.42
N GLN A 259 22.11 -20.77 -17.71
CA GLN A 259 22.47 -19.47 -18.27
C GLN A 259 21.65 -19.19 -19.52
N TYR A 260 21.19 -17.95 -19.66
CA TYR A 260 20.56 -17.46 -20.88
C TYR A 260 20.93 -16.01 -21.12
N SER A 261 20.99 -15.62 -22.40
CA SER A 261 21.31 -14.25 -22.81
C SER A 261 20.09 -13.54 -23.39
N TYR A 262 20.13 -12.21 -23.35
CA TYR A 262 19.13 -11.34 -23.93
C TYR A 262 19.76 -10.10 -24.53
N LYS A 263 19.03 -9.47 -25.47
CA LYS A 263 19.46 -8.26 -26.16
C LYS A 263 18.37 -7.21 -26.02
N ASP A 264 18.77 -6.02 -25.62
CA ASP A 264 17.93 -4.83 -25.66
C ASP A 264 18.46 -3.93 -26.76
N GLU A 265 17.77 -3.96 -27.90
CA GLU A 265 18.16 -3.20 -29.09
C GLU A 265 17.97 -1.70 -28.89
N ASP A 266 17.00 -1.28 -28.08
CA ASP A 266 16.70 0.12 -27.84
C ASP A 266 17.79 0.78 -26.97
N LYS A 267 18.38 0.02 -26.05
CA LYS A 267 19.49 0.46 -25.19
C LYS A 267 20.88 0.11 -25.73
N GLY A 268 20.98 -0.70 -26.78
CA GLY A 268 22.26 -1.13 -27.33
C GLY A 268 23.07 -2.04 -26.39
N ILE A 269 22.41 -2.84 -25.55
CA ILE A 269 23.05 -3.71 -24.55
C ILE A 269 22.78 -5.19 -24.80
N GLU A 270 23.72 -6.03 -24.35
CA GLU A 270 23.58 -7.49 -24.26
C GLU A 270 23.77 -7.91 -22.81
N GLY A 271 22.84 -8.73 -22.30
CA GLY A 271 22.88 -9.22 -20.93
C GLY A 271 22.93 -10.73 -20.87
N ASP A 272 23.76 -11.27 -19.98
CA ASP A 272 23.79 -12.68 -19.61
C ASP A 272 23.20 -12.84 -18.20
N ILE A 273 22.30 -13.79 -18.03
CA ILE A 273 21.71 -14.13 -16.73
C ILE A 273 22.09 -15.55 -16.38
N THR A 274 22.80 -15.69 -15.27
CA THR A 274 23.10 -16.97 -14.64
C THR A 274 22.14 -17.18 -13.48
N VAL A 275 21.44 -18.30 -13.50
CA VAL A 275 20.51 -18.72 -12.45
C VAL A 275 21.17 -19.82 -11.65
N LYS A 276 21.27 -19.64 -10.34
CA LYS A 276 21.58 -20.72 -9.41
C LYS A 276 20.31 -21.19 -8.73
N TYR A 277 20.17 -22.50 -8.59
CA TYR A 277 19.14 -23.14 -7.80
C TYR A 277 19.77 -24.10 -6.80
N ASN A 278 19.52 -23.89 -5.52
CA ASN A 278 19.99 -24.76 -4.45
C ASN A 278 18.88 -25.76 -4.07
N PRO A 279 18.93 -27.01 -4.55
CA PRO A 279 18.01 -28.03 -4.09
C PRO A 279 18.22 -28.32 -2.59
N ASP A 280 17.13 -28.39 -1.83
CA ASP A 280 17.16 -28.80 -0.42
C ASP A 280 17.38 -30.32 -0.32
N VAL A 281 18.61 -30.76 -0.62
CA VAL A 281 19.01 -32.17 -0.67
C VAL A 281 20.25 -32.36 0.19
N ASN A 282 20.09 -33.11 1.28
CA ASN A 282 21.21 -33.52 2.12
C ASN A 282 22.03 -34.60 1.41
N LEU A 283 23.21 -34.23 0.91
CA LEU A 283 24.16 -35.17 0.32
C LEU A 283 24.89 -35.98 1.42
N PRO A 284 25.28 -37.23 1.14
CA PRO A 284 26.18 -37.97 2.01
C PRO A 284 27.55 -37.26 2.13
N SER A 285 28.29 -37.51 3.22
CA SER A 285 29.46 -36.74 3.67
C SER A 285 30.71 -36.76 2.76
N THR A 286 30.70 -37.49 1.64
CA THR A 286 31.83 -37.58 0.70
C THR A 286 31.35 -37.77 -0.74
N VAL A 287 30.77 -36.72 -1.32
CA VAL A 287 30.46 -36.66 -2.75
C VAL A 287 31.65 -36.08 -3.51
N THR A 288 32.03 -36.74 -4.60
CA THR A 288 33.02 -36.24 -5.56
C THR A 288 32.33 -36.10 -6.91
N GLU A 289 32.84 -35.24 -7.81
CA GLU A 289 32.28 -35.06 -9.16
C GLU A 289 32.09 -36.38 -9.92
N LYS A 290 32.98 -37.37 -9.70
CA LYS A 290 32.87 -38.71 -10.32
C LYS A 290 31.63 -39.50 -9.87
N ASN A 291 31.10 -39.22 -8.68
CA ASN A 291 29.92 -39.88 -8.12
C ASN A 291 28.62 -39.11 -8.38
N LEU A 292 28.70 -37.90 -8.93
CA LEU A 292 27.56 -37.00 -9.15
C LEU A 292 26.46 -37.69 -9.96
N SER A 293 26.80 -38.30 -11.10
CA SER A 293 25.86 -38.99 -11.99
C SER A 293 25.16 -40.18 -11.32
N LYS A 294 25.82 -40.85 -10.37
CA LYS A 294 25.25 -41.96 -9.59
C LYS A 294 24.27 -41.42 -8.56
N ILE A 295 24.65 -40.37 -7.84
CA ILE A 295 23.82 -39.70 -6.83
C ILE A 295 22.58 -39.08 -7.48
N MET A 296 22.72 -38.43 -8.63
CA MET A 296 21.59 -37.88 -9.38
C MET A 296 20.53 -38.94 -9.69
N LYS A 297 20.96 -40.17 -10.04
CA LYS A 297 20.07 -41.31 -10.30
C LYS A 297 19.49 -41.91 -9.02
N GLU A 298 20.31 -42.08 -7.99
CA GLU A 298 19.93 -42.66 -6.70
C GLU A 298 18.90 -41.81 -5.97
N PHE A 299 19.12 -40.49 -5.92
CA PHE A 299 18.23 -39.51 -5.29
C PHE A 299 17.14 -38.98 -6.22
N GLN A 300 17.02 -39.50 -7.44
CA GLN A 300 16.03 -39.10 -8.45
C GLN A 300 15.95 -37.58 -8.66
N ILE A 301 17.12 -36.95 -8.73
CA ILE A 301 17.24 -35.50 -8.74
C ILE A 301 16.76 -34.96 -10.09
N ASN A 302 15.70 -34.16 -10.05
CA ASN A 302 15.14 -33.54 -11.24
C ASN A 302 15.88 -32.23 -11.58
N LEU A 303 16.63 -32.22 -12.68
CA LEU A 303 17.29 -31.02 -13.21
C LEU A 303 16.33 -30.06 -13.91
N LYS A 304 15.11 -30.51 -14.21
CA LYS A 304 14.08 -29.69 -14.82
C LYS A 304 13.30 -28.98 -13.72
N GLN A 305 13.64 -27.73 -13.47
CA GLN A 305 12.96 -26.91 -12.47
C GLN A 305 12.05 -25.90 -13.14
N ARG A 306 10.85 -25.73 -12.58
CA ARG A 306 9.88 -24.74 -13.09
C ARG A 306 10.50 -23.35 -12.99
N GLU A 307 10.41 -22.57 -14.05
CA GLU A 307 10.88 -21.19 -14.07
C GLU A 307 10.01 -20.27 -13.21
N LEU A 308 10.55 -19.15 -12.73
CA LEU A 308 9.74 -18.13 -12.05
C LEU A 308 8.75 -17.52 -13.04
N ASP A 309 7.47 -17.48 -12.69
CA ASP A 309 6.41 -16.97 -13.56
C ASP A 309 5.76 -15.66 -13.03
N MET A 310 4.76 -15.15 -13.76
CA MET A 310 4.05 -13.93 -13.38
C MET A 310 3.36 -14.00 -12.00
N LYS A 311 3.03 -15.19 -11.50
CA LYS A 311 2.47 -15.36 -10.15
C LYS A 311 3.57 -15.32 -9.09
N ASP A 312 4.75 -15.88 -9.37
CA ASP A 312 5.93 -15.69 -8.53
C ASP A 312 6.28 -14.21 -8.44
N ARG A 313 6.20 -13.48 -9.56
CA ARG A 313 6.40 -12.03 -9.57
C ARG A 313 5.38 -11.28 -8.70
N GLU A 314 4.10 -11.65 -8.76
CA GLU A 314 3.07 -11.06 -7.88
C GLU A 314 3.40 -11.29 -6.40
N ILE A 315 3.82 -12.51 -6.01
CA ILE A 315 4.27 -12.81 -4.65
C ILE A 315 5.42 -11.89 -4.26
N MET A 316 6.40 -11.75 -5.15
CA MET A 316 7.59 -10.92 -4.93
C MET A 316 7.24 -9.44 -4.79
N THR A 317 6.35 -8.91 -5.63
CA THR A 317 5.84 -7.55 -5.48
C THR A 317 5.14 -7.37 -4.13
N GLN A 318 4.28 -8.30 -3.71
CA GLN A 318 3.62 -8.21 -2.41
C GLN A 318 4.61 -8.25 -1.24
N LEU A 319 5.65 -9.10 -1.30
CA LEU A 319 6.72 -9.14 -0.29
C LEU A 319 7.53 -7.84 -0.26
N PHE A 320 7.87 -7.28 -1.42
CA PHE A 320 8.62 -6.03 -1.49
C PHE A 320 7.83 -4.87 -0.84
N ASN A 321 6.50 -4.86 -0.97
CA ASN A 321 5.63 -3.85 -0.35
C ASN A 321 5.47 -3.99 1.17
N LEU A 322 5.93 -5.10 1.76
CA LEU A 322 6.03 -5.26 3.21
C LEU A 322 7.35 -4.70 3.76
N ILE A 323 8.30 -4.35 2.89
CA ILE A 323 9.50 -3.57 3.26
C ILE A 323 9.05 -2.12 3.34
N ASN A 324 9.10 -1.55 4.54
CA ASN A 324 8.71 -0.17 4.79
C ASN A 324 9.49 0.40 5.99
N GLY A 325 9.25 1.68 6.30
CA GLY A 325 9.92 2.33 7.43
C GLY A 325 9.71 1.62 8.77
N GLU A 326 8.58 0.92 8.93
CA GLU A 326 8.24 0.18 10.14
C GLU A 326 8.96 -1.19 10.24
N THR A 327 9.27 -1.82 9.10
CA THR A 327 9.87 -3.17 9.05
C THR A 327 11.36 -3.21 8.72
N LEU A 328 11.93 -2.11 8.22
CA LEU A 328 13.32 -2.04 7.74
C LEU A 328 14.35 -2.46 8.81
N SER A 329 14.11 -2.13 10.08
CA SER A 329 15.01 -2.47 11.19
C SER A 329 14.74 -3.85 11.79
N THR A 330 13.71 -4.57 11.32
CA THR A 330 13.35 -5.87 11.87
C THR A 330 14.19 -6.98 11.22
N GLN A 331 14.66 -7.92 12.05
CA GLN A 331 15.43 -9.07 11.54
C GLN A 331 14.56 -10.01 10.69
N HIS A 332 13.29 -10.18 11.07
CA HIS A 332 12.32 -11.02 10.40
C HIS A 332 11.00 -10.29 10.24
N ILE A 333 10.52 -10.19 9.00
CA ILE A 333 9.20 -9.62 8.70
C ILE A 333 8.17 -10.74 8.87
N ARG A 334 7.29 -10.61 9.88
CA ARG A 334 6.18 -11.54 10.12
C ARG A 334 4.97 -11.14 9.30
N VAL A 335 4.37 -12.10 8.60
CA VAL A 335 3.28 -11.88 7.66
C VAL A 335 2.11 -12.81 7.98
N ASP A 336 0.88 -12.26 8.04
CA ASP A 336 -0.34 -13.09 8.11
C ASP A 336 -0.53 -13.81 6.77
N LEU A 337 -0.45 -15.14 6.81
CA LEU A 337 -0.48 -15.98 5.62
C LEU A 337 -1.84 -15.90 4.90
N ARG A 338 -2.94 -15.74 5.63
CA ARG A 338 -4.29 -15.62 5.05
C ARG A 338 -4.43 -14.31 4.32
N GLU A 339 -4.03 -13.20 4.94
CA GLU A 339 -4.10 -11.89 4.31
C GLU A 339 -3.21 -11.82 3.07
N PHE A 340 -1.97 -12.31 3.18
CA PHE A 340 -1.05 -12.39 2.05
C PHE A 340 -1.62 -13.22 0.90
N THR A 341 -2.18 -14.41 1.20
CA THR A 341 -2.81 -15.26 0.19
C THR A 341 -4.01 -14.59 -0.48
N ARG A 342 -4.83 -13.86 0.28
CA ARG A 342 -5.94 -13.08 -0.27
C ARG A 342 -5.45 -12.03 -1.28
N ARG A 343 -4.37 -11.32 -0.96
CA ARG A 343 -3.78 -10.29 -1.83
C ARG A 343 -3.22 -10.89 -3.12
N VAL A 344 -2.40 -11.94 -3.04
CA VAL A 344 -1.74 -12.57 -4.20
C VAL A 344 -2.73 -13.21 -5.20
N PHE A 345 -3.83 -13.77 -4.71
CA PHE A 345 -4.84 -14.42 -5.55
C PHE A 345 -6.04 -13.52 -5.87
N ASN A 346 -6.12 -12.34 -5.27
CA ASN A 346 -7.30 -11.48 -5.27
C ASN A 346 -8.61 -12.22 -4.92
N ILE A 347 -8.62 -12.91 -3.77
CA ILE A 347 -9.78 -13.70 -3.31
C ILE A 347 -10.19 -13.36 -1.89
N ARG A 348 -11.48 -13.46 -1.58
CA ARG A 348 -12.00 -13.23 -0.21
C ARG A 348 -11.71 -14.39 0.75
N VAL A 349 -11.76 -15.62 0.26
CA VAL A 349 -11.63 -16.82 1.10
C VAL A 349 -10.62 -17.79 0.48
N PRO A 350 -9.38 -17.83 0.97
CA PRO A 350 -8.40 -18.80 0.53
C PRO A 350 -8.78 -20.23 0.91
N LYS A 351 -8.41 -21.20 0.06
CA LYS A 351 -8.60 -22.64 0.25
C LYS A 351 -7.24 -23.28 0.49
N LYS A 352 -7.21 -24.52 1.00
CA LYS A 352 -5.97 -25.30 1.26
C LYS A 352 -4.97 -25.23 0.10
N LYS A 353 -5.43 -25.46 -1.13
CA LYS A 353 -4.61 -25.39 -2.34
C LYS A 353 -3.89 -24.06 -2.57
N HIS A 354 -4.47 -22.94 -2.12
CA HIS A 354 -3.85 -21.62 -2.27
C HIS A 354 -2.71 -21.45 -1.27
N TYR A 355 -2.90 -21.91 -0.02
CA TYR A 355 -1.83 -21.91 0.98
C TYR A 355 -0.67 -22.82 0.57
N GLU A 356 -0.98 -24.01 0.07
CA GLU A 356 0.04 -24.95 -0.46
C GLU A 356 0.80 -24.36 -1.65
N ASP A 357 0.10 -23.69 -2.60
CA ASP A 357 0.77 -23.02 -3.73
C ASP A 357 1.68 -21.87 -3.27
N ILE A 358 1.24 -21.04 -2.30
CA ILE A 358 2.09 -19.99 -1.71
C ILE A 358 3.31 -20.60 -1.04
N GLY A 359 3.14 -21.64 -0.22
CA GLY A 359 4.25 -22.27 0.49
C GLY A 359 5.30 -22.79 -0.48
N ASN A 360 4.88 -23.55 -1.49
CA ASN A 360 5.77 -24.10 -2.51
C ASN A 360 6.51 -23.00 -3.30
N ARG A 361 5.82 -21.90 -3.62
CA ARG A 361 6.44 -20.78 -4.34
C ARG A 361 7.39 -19.98 -3.46
N LEU A 362 7.09 -19.76 -2.18
CA LEU A 362 7.99 -19.08 -1.26
C LEU A 362 9.28 -19.89 -1.04
N GLU A 363 9.18 -21.21 -0.81
CA GLU A 363 10.36 -22.07 -0.69
C GLU A 363 11.19 -22.06 -1.97
N LYS A 364 10.52 -22.07 -3.12
CA LYS A 364 11.20 -21.92 -4.40
C LYS A 364 11.94 -20.58 -4.47
N LEU A 365 11.31 -19.46 -4.13
CA LEU A 365 11.96 -18.14 -4.17
C LEU A 365 13.20 -18.05 -3.28
N LYS A 366 13.21 -18.71 -2.13
CA LYS A 366 14.40 -18.80 -1.26
C LYS A 366 15.57 -19.55 -1.92
N ASN A 367 15.29 -20.50 -2.79
CA ASN A 367 16.30 -21.37 -3.40
C ASN A 367 16.84 -20.86 -4.74
N TYR A 368 16.33 -19.75 -5.26
CA TYR A 368 16.76 -19.15 -6.53
C TYR A 368 17.63 -17.92 -6.29
N ASP A 369 18.80 -17.90 -6.91
CA ASP A 369 19.67 -16.72 -6.99
C ASP A 369 19.98 -16.39 -8.45
N TYR A 370 20.03 -15.10 -8.75
CA TYR A 370 20.32 -14.61 -10.10
C TYR A 370 21.61 -13.79 -10.08
N THR A 371 22.46 -13.98 -11.08
CA THR A 371 23.57 -13.09 -11.39
C THR A 371 23.37 -12.57 -12.80
N ILE A 372 23.29 -11.26 -12.93
CA ILE A 372 23.00 -10.55 -14.17
C ILE A 372 24.26 -9.77 -14.55
N THR A 373 24.80 -10.03 -15.72
CA THR A 373 25.95 -9.28 -16.26
C THR A 373 25.53 -8.58 -17.54
N VAL A 374 25.66 -7.26 -17.59
CA VAL A 374 25.28 -6.44 -18.75
C VAL A 374 26.53 -5.87 -19.39
N ARG A 375 26.62 -5.99 -20.72
CA ARG A 375 27.72 -5.47 -21.53
C ARG A 375 27.21 -4.53 -22.63
N SER A 376 28.03 -3.56 -22.99
CA SER A 376 27.81 -2.73 -24.18
C SER A 376 27.92 -3.59 -25.43
N ARG A 377 26.95 -3.48 -26.33
CA ARG A 377 27.00 -4.22 -27.59
C ARG A 377 28.05 -3.68 -28.56
N GLU A 378 28.35 -2.39 -28.48
CA GLU A 378 29.29 -1.72 -29.38
C GLU A 378 30.74 -1.97 -28.98
N THR A 379 31.04 -1.88 -27.68
CA THR A 379 32.42 -1.98 -27.17
C THR A 379 32.73 -3.34 -26.55
N GLY A 380 31.71 -4.12 -26.18
CA GLY A 380 31.86 -5.37 -25.41
C GLY A 380 32.21 -5.13 -23.94
N GLU A 381 32.31 -3.88 -23.49
CA GLU A 381 32.70 -3.54 -22.13
C GLU A 381 31.61 -3.91 -21.13
N LEU A 382 32.03 -4.38 -19.96
CA LEU A 382 31.13 -4.67 -18.84
C LEU A 382 30.58 -3.36 -18.28
N ILE A 383 29.25 -3.21 -18.33
CA ILE A 383 28.54 -2.06 -17.79
C ILE A 383 28.23 -2.30 -16.31
N GLU A 384 27.61 -3.45 -16.01
CA GLU A 384 27.21 -3.78 -14.64
C GLU A 384 27.20 -5.30 -14.40
N THR A 385 27.39 -5.67 -13.14
CA THR A 385 27.12 -7.02 -12.64
C THR A 385 26.29 -6.89 -11.38
N THR A 386 25.09 -7.46 -11.40
CA THR A 386 24.12 -7.39 -10.31
C THR A 386 23.79 -8.80 -9.87
N SER A 387 24.01 -9.08 -8.59
CA SER A 387 23.53 -10.30 -7.94
C SER A 387 22.19 -10.01 -7.26
N LEU A 388 21.19 -10.81 -7.57
CA LEU A 388 19.84 -10.70 -7.05
C LEU A 388 19.49 -12.01 -6.32
N GLY A 389 19.76 -12.02 -5.02
CA GLY A 389 19.14 -12.96 -4.10
C GLY A 389 17.73 -12.49 -3.76
N LEU A 390 16.79 -13.42 -3.63
CA LEU A 390 15.37 -13.09 -3.45
C LEU A 390 14.97 -13.08 -1.97
N LEU A 391 15.19 -14.19 -1.25
CA LEU A 391 14.88 -14.33 0.17
C LEU A 391 16.06 -14.97 0.91
N ASN A 392 16.53 -14.35 1.99
CA ASN A 392 17.63 -14.88 2.80
C ASN A 392 17.16 -15.90 3.85
N TYR A 393 15.93 -15.73 4.33
CA TYR A 393 15.32 -16.58 5.35
C TYR A 393 13.84 -16.77 5.04
N LEU A 394 13.32 -17.95 5.36
CA LEU A 394 11.90 -18.28 5.28
C LEU A 394 11.55 -19.30 6.37
N TYR A 395 10.45 -19.04 7.08
CA TYR A 395 9.79 -19.99 7.96
C TYR A 395 8.28 -19.87 7.80
N ILE A 396 7.60 -20.98 7.52
CA ILE A 396 6.15 -21.01 7.29
C ILE A 396 5.47 -21.86 8.37
N ASN A 397 4.48 -21.27 9.05
CA ASN A 397 3.63 -21.99 10.01
C ASN A 397 2.16 -21.94 9.54
N PHE A 398 1.73 -23.03 8.90
CA PHE A 398 0.35 -23.16 8.41
C PHE A 398 -0.68 -23.30 9.54
N GLN A 399 -0.30 -23.79 10.72
CA GLN A 399 -1.22 -23.98 11.85
C GLN A 399 -1.59 -22.63 12.48
N GLU A 400 -0.58 -21.80 12.72
CA GLU A 400 -0.75 -20.44 13.25
C GLU A 400 -1.01 -19.39 12.15
N ASN A 401 -1.07 -19.81 10.88
CA ASN A 401 -1.41 -18.98 9.73
C ASN A 401 -0.50 -17.75 9.56
N TYR A 402 0.82 -17.95 9.69
CA TYR A 402 1.81 -16.91 9.40
C TYR A 402 3.05 -17.48 8.73
N PHE A 403 3.83 -16.60 8.12
CA PHE A 403 5.22 -16.89 7.76
C PHE A 403 6.13 -15.73 8.15
N GLN A 404 7.42 -16.01 8.24
CA GLN A 404 8.47 -15.04 8.50
C GLN A 404 9.48 -15.13 7.37
N TYR A 405 9.96 -13.99 6.90
CA TYR A 405 11.03 -13.94 5.92
C TYR A 405 11.99 -12.78 6.21
N THR A 406 13.21 -12.90 5.67
CA THR A 406 14.19 -11.83 5.67
C THR A 406 14.47 -11.46 4.21
N PRO A 407 14.19 -10.22 3.78
CA PRO A 407 14.55 -9.74 2.45
C PRO A 407 16.05 -9.86 2.20
N SER A 408 16.47 -9.97 0.94
CA SER A 408 17.87 -9.85 0.59
C SER A 408 18.38 -8.41 0.81
N GLU A 409 19.69 -8.26 1.04
CA GLU A 409 20.33 -6.95 1.16
C GLU A 409 20.11 -6.10 -0.09
N GLN A 410 20.09 -6.74 -1.27
CA GLN A 410 19.82 -6.06 -2.53
C GLN A 410 18.41 -5.45 -2.54
N TRP A 411 17.38 -6.16 -2.09
CA TRP A 411 16.03 -5.59 -1.99
C TRP A 411 15.92 -4.46 -0.98
N ILE A 412 16.59 -4.59 0.17
CA ILE A 412 16.67 -3.50 1.15
C ILE A 412 17.31 -2.28 0.51
N ARG A 413 18.39 -2.46 -0.26
CA ARG A 413 19.07 -1.39 -1.00
C ARG A 413 18.17 -0.78 -2.07
N THR A 414 17.51 -1.58 -2.91
CA THR A 414 16.55 -1.15 -3.93
C THR A 414 15.46 -0.28 -3.31
N TYR A 415 14.94 -0.70 -2.14
CA TYR A 415 13.97 0.07 -1.38
C TYR A 415 14.55 1.41 -0.87
N VAL A 416 15.69 1.38 -0.18
CA VAL A 416 16.31 2.58 0.42
C VAL A 416 16.72 3.59 -0.65
N GLN A 417 17.22 3.12 -1.79
CA GLN A 417 17.62 3.95 -2.92
C GLN A 417 16.43 4.41 -3.78
N LYS A 418 15.19 4.04 -3.44
CA LYS A 418 13.98 4.32 -4.21
C LYS A 418 14.06 3.85 -5.67
N LYS A 419 14.76 2.75 -5.94
CA LYS A 419 14.84 2.10 -7.26
C LYS A 419 13.62 1.23 -7.52
N TYR A 420 12.44 1.85 -7.49
CA TYR A 420 11.18 1.18 -7.76
C TYR A 420 10.18 2.10 -8.45
N ILE A 421 9.28 1.51 -9.21
CA ILE A 421 8.17 2.19 -9.87
C ILE A 421 6.99 2.19 -8.91
N ASN A 422 6.35 3.35 -8.76
CA ASN A 422 5.14 3.49 -7.98
C ASN A 422 3.90 3.44 -8.88
N ILE A 423 2.86 2.79 -8.36
CA ILE A 423 1.49 2.90 -8.85
C ILE A 423 0.53 2.94 -7.66
N LEU A 424 -0.58 3.69 -7.76
CA LEU A 424 -1.59 3.70 -6.71
C LEU A 424 -2.09 2.27 -6.44
N THR A 425 -2.22 1.91 -5.17
CA THR A 425 -2.63 0.57 -4.74
C THR A 425 -4.03 0.20 -5.26
N ASP A 426 -4.94 1.15 -5.37
CA ASP A 426 -6.28 0.92 -5.91
C ASP A 426 -6.22 0.52 -7.38
N SER A 427 -5.41 1.22 -8.20
CA SER A 427 -5.15 0.86 -9.59
C SER A 427 -4.45 -0.49 -9.73
N TYR A 428 -3.55 -0.84 -8.81
CA TYR A 428 -2.92 -2.16 -8.82
C TYR A 428 -3.90 -3.29 -8.48
N LYS A 429 -4.86 -3.03 -7.59
CA LYS A 429 -5.84 -4.02 -7.09
C LYS A 429 -7.01 -4.24 -8.04
N SER A 430 -7.38 -3.27 -8.88
CA SER A 430 -8.46 -3.43 -9.88
C SER A 430 -8.10 -4.41 -10.99
N VAL A 431 -6.80 -4.67 -11.22
CA VAL A 431 -6.32 -5.65 -12.21
C VAL A 431 -6.13 -7.02 -11.56
N ASP A 432 -6.94 -8.01 -11.96
CA ASP A 432 -6.86 -9.37 -11.37
C ASP A 432 -5.66 -10.19 -11.84
N SER A 433 -5.36 -10.11 -13.14
CA SER A 433 -4.43 -11.01 -13.81
C SER A 433 -2.98 -10.58 -13.54
N PRO A 434 -2.11 -11.46 -12.98
CA PRO A 434 -0.70 -11.16 -12.80
C PRO A 434 0.03 -10.82 -14.11
N GLN A 435 -0.38 -11.45 -15.22
CA GLN A 435 0.10 -11.12 -16.56
C GLN A 435 -0.19 -9.66 -16.93
N THR A 436 -1.45 -9.24 -16.74
CA THR A 436 -1.88 -7.87 -17.05
C THR A 436 -1.17 -6.86 -16.15
N LYS A 437 -1.00 -7.16 -14.86
CA LYS A 437 -0.19 -6.34 -13.95
C LYS A 437 1.27 -6.21 -14.41
N GLY A 438 1.80 -7.22 -15.08
CA GLY A 438 3.14 -7.15 -15.67
C GLY A 438 3.26 -6.14 -16.77
N ILE A 439 2.34 -6.21 -17.73
CA ILE A 439 2.25 -5.23 -18.81
C ILE A 439 2.01 -3.84 -18.22
N MET A 440 1.14 -3.72 -17.23
CA MET A 440 0.88 -2.46 -16.52
C MET A 440 2.14 -1.84 -15.93
N MET A 441 2.98 -2.62 -15.22
CA MET A 441 4.19 -2.07 -14.59
C MET A 441 5.27 -1.67 -15.59
N ILE A 442 5.42 -2.43 -16.68
CA ILE A 442 6.31 -2.05 -17.81
C ILE A 442 5.83 -0.73 -18.40
N LEU A 443 4.54 -0.61 -18.72
CA LEU A 443 3.97 0.60 -19.31
C LEU A 443 3.92 1.78 -18.35
N GLN A 444 3.78 1.55 -17.05
CA GLN A 444 3.85 2.62 -16.04
C GLN A 444 5.25 3.24 -16.00
N GLN A 445 6.32 2.43 -16.11
CA GLN A 445 7.68 2.96 -16.22
C GLN A 445 7.83 3.88 -17.43
N GLU A 446 7.30 3.46 -18.58
CA GLU A 446 7.32 4.26 -19.80
C GLU A 446 6.46 5.52 -19.69
N ARG A 447 5.27 5.42 -19.08
CA ARG A 447 4.39 6.58 -18.79
C ARG A 447 5.10 7.62 -17.94
N LEU A 448 5.77 7.22 -16.86
CA LEU A 448 6.53 8.13 -16.00
C LEU A 448 7.72 8.76 -16.75
N THR A 449 8.40 7.97 -17.58
CA THR A 449 9.53 8.45 -18.40
C THR A 449 9.10 9.48 -19.42
N GLU A 450 7.98 9.26 -20.12
CA GLU A 450 7.46 10.21 -21.10
C GLU A 450 6.88 11.46 -20.42
N TYR A 451 6.21 11.30 -19.27
CA TYR A 451 5.71 12.43 -18.50
C TYR A 451 6.84 13.39 -18.11
N ALA A 452 7.99 12.87 -17.66
CA ALA A 452 9.18 13.66 -17.34
C ALA A 452 9.72 14.46 -18.55
N LYS A 453 9.44 13.98 -19.77
CA LYS A 453 9.81 14.63 -21.04
C LYS A 453 8.70 15.55 -21.59
N ASN A 454 7.64 15.81 -20.83
CA ASN A 454 6.44 16.50 -21.29
C ASN A 454 5.77 15.82 -22.49
N SER A 455 5.85 14.50 -22.57
CA SER A 455 5.24 13.65 -23.59
C SER A 455 4.19 12.72 -22.96
N TYR A 456 3.17 12.37 -23.74
CA TYR A 456 2.16 11.38 -23.35
C TYR A 456 2.05 10.25 -24.37
N THR A 457 3.03 10.10 -25.26
CA THR A 457 2.97 9.12 -26.33
C THR A 457 4.32 8.48 -26.54
N LYS A 458 4.33 7.15 -26.68
CA LYS A 458 5.52 6.39 -26.98
C LYS A 458 5.23 5.32 -28.00
N THR A 459 6.16 5.09 -28.91
CA THR A 459 6.13 3.94 -29.81
C THR A 459 7.12 2.91 -29.29
N LEU A 460 6.64 1.69 -29.04
CA LEU A 460 7.44 0.58 -28.54
C LEU A 460 7.45 -0.55 -29.59
N PRO A 461 8.63 -1.07 -29.97
CA PRO A 461 8.71 -2.22 -30.88
C PRO A 461 8.15 -3.47 -30.20
N LEU A 462 7.64 -4.44 -30.98
CA LEU A 462 7.20 -5.72 -30.40
C LEU A 462 8.36 -6.50 -29.75
N ASN A 463 9.60 -6.24 -30.18
CA ASN A 463 10.77 -6.86 -29.59
C ASN A 463 10.96 -6.46 -28.12
N TYR A 464 10.62 -5.22 -27.76
CA TYR A 464 10.60 -4.74 -26.38
C TYR A 464 9.70 -5.65 -25.50
N PHE A 465 8.46 -5.91 -25.95
CA PHE A 465 7.55 -6.80 -25.21
C PHE A 465 8.03 -8.24 -25.17
N ARG A 466 8.63 -8.76 -26.24
CA ARG A 466 9.19 -10.12 -26.24
C ARG A 466 10.27 -10.29 -25.17
N LEU A 467 11.12 -9.29 -25.03
CA LEU A 467 12.17 -9.26 -24.02
C LEU A 467 11.53 -9.29 -22.63
N HIS A 468 10.71 -8.30 -22.29
CA HIS A 468 10.13 -8.17 -20.94
C HIS A 468 9.17 -9.31 -20.56
N MET A 469 8.53 -9.95 -21.54
CA MET A 469 7.65 -11.11 -21.30
C MET A 469 8.40 -12.45 -21.39
N LYS A 470 9.68 -12.44 -21.77
CA LYS A 470 10.48 -13.64 -22.06
C LYS A 470 9.83 -14.57 -23.11
N LEU A 471 9.20 -13.97 -24.12
CA LEU A 471 8.49 -14.67 -25.20
C LEU A 471 9.25 -14.58 -26.53
N GLN A 472 10.57 -14.82 -26.54
CA GLN A 472 11.39 -14.61 -27.75
C GLN A 472 10.93 -15.42 -28.98
N LYS A 473 10.34 -16.60 -28.78
CA LYS A 473 9.93 -17.51 -29.87
C LYS A 473 8.49 -17.27 -30.38
N ILE A 474 7.74 -16.32 -29.81
CA ILE A 474 6.35 -16.08 -30.21
C ILE A 474 6.26 -15.27 -31.51
N GLY A 475 5.41 -15.71 -32.45
CA GLY A 475 5.14 -14.95 -33.68
C GLY A 475 4.36 -13.66 -33.42
N ASN A 476 4.54 -12.64 -34.27
CA ASN A 476 3.93 -11.31 -34.10
C ASN A 476 2.41 -11.39 -33.91
N ALA A 477 1.69 -12.18 -34.73
CA ALA A 477 0.23 -12.27 -34.66
C ALA A 477 -0.27 -12.75 -33.29
N ALA A 478 0.41 -13.72 -32.68
CA ALA A 478 0.05 -14.23 -31.36
C ALA A 478 0.38 -13.21 -30.25
N LEU A 479 1.53 -12.54 -30.34
CA LEU A 479 1.91 -11.49 -29.39
C LEU A 479 0.95 -10.28 -29.45
N VAL A 480 0.60 -9.84 -30.65
CA VAL A 480 -0.38 -8.76 -30.87
C VAL A 480 -1.70 -9.10 -30.22
N LYS A 481 -2.18 -10.35 -30.38
CA LYS A 481 -3.41 -10.81 -29.74
C LYS A 481 -3.31 -10.76 -28.21
N GLU A 482 -2.21 -11.22 -27.63
CA GLU A 482 -1.97 -11.15 -26.18
C GLU A 482 -1.92 -9.71 -25.68
N LEU A 483 -1.12 -8.85 -26.32
CA LEU A 483 -0.98 -7.44 -25.95
C LEU A 483 -2.30 -6.68 -26.09
N THR A 484 -3.05 -6.91 -27.17
CA THR A 484 -4.37 -6.28 -27.39
C THR A 484 -5.30 -6.59 -26.22
N ASN A 485 -5.34 -7.85 -25.77
CA ASN A 485 -6.19 -8.24 -24.63
C ASN A 485 -5.80 -7.49 -23.35
N HIS A 486 -4.51 -7.48 -23.00
CA HIS A 486 -4.03 -6.84 -21.77
C HIS A 486 -4.15 -5.30 -21.82
N MET A 487 -3.76 -4.67 -22.92
CA MET A 487 -3.85 -3.23 -23.10
C MET A 487 -5.30 -2.74 -23.16
N SER A 488 -6.23 -3.54 -23.70
CA SER A 488 -7.67 -3.21 -23.67
C SER A 488 -8.22 -3.20 -22.26
N ILE A 489 -7.81 -4.13 -21.39
CA ILE A 489 -8.19 -4.13 -19.96
C ILE A 489 -7.66 -2.87 -19.28
N LEU A 490 -6.39 -2.51 -19.50
CA LEU A 490 -5.80 -1.31 -18.90
C LEU A 490 -6.50 -0.03 -19.38
N LYS A 491 -6.89 0.03 -20.66
CA LYS A 491 -7.70 1.12 -21.21
C LYS A 491 -9.09 1.18 -20.57
N SER A 492 -9.79 0.05 -20.43
CA SER A 492 -11.15 0.02 -19.86
C SER A 492 -11.19 0.39 -18.40
N GLU A 493 -10.19 -0.03 -17.63
CA GLU A 493 -10.04 0.33 -16.21
C GLU A 493 -9.50 1.75 -16.01
N GLN A 494 -9.16 2.47 -17.10
CA GLN A 494 -8.55 3.79 -17.08
C GLN A 494 -7.22 3.85 -16.30
N ILE A 495 -6.36 2.86 -16.53
CA ILE A 495 -5.07 2.70 -15.86
C ILE A 495 -3.95 2.74 -16.87
N VAL A 496 -3.01 3.68 -16.71
CA VAL A 496 -1.81 3.89 -17.55
C VAL A 496 -2.10 4.26 -19.01
N ILE A 497 -2.97 3.54 -19.70
CA ILE A 497 -3.25 3.66 -21.14
C ILE A 497 -4.52 4.46 -21.38
N LYS A 498 -4.42 5.48 -22.23
CA LYS A 498 -5.56 6.19 -22.81
C LYS A 498 -5.99 5.55 -24.13
N ASP A 499 -5.04 5.29 -25.02
CA ASP A 499 -5.28 4.57 -26.27
C ASP A 499 -4.02 3.87 -26.78
N PHE A 500 -4.17 2.94 -27.73
CA PHE A 500 -3.05 2.28 -28.40
C PHE A 500 -3.39 1.83 -29.83
N GLU A 501 -2.39 1.85 -30.71
CA GLU A 501 -2.51 1.43 -32.10
C GLU A 501 -1.28 0.64 -32.53
N PHE A 502 -1.48 -0.52 -33.18
CA PHE A 502 -0.39 -1.28 -33.79
C PHE A 502 -0.06 -0.70 -35.17
N ILE A 503 1.22 -0.41 -35.39
CA ILE A 503 1.71 0.22 -36.61
C ILE A 503 2.76 -0.66 -37.31
N ASN A 504 3.21 -0.22 -38.49
CA ASN A 504 4.30 -0.85 -39.25
C ASN A 504 4.08 -2.36 -39.49
N LYS A 505 2.88 -2.73 -39.97
CA LYS A 505 2.46 -4.13 -40.17
C LYS A 505 2.54 -4.98 -38.90
N ASN A 506 2.15 -4.38 -37.76
CA ASN A 506 2.23 -5.00 -36.45
C ASN A 506 3.67 -5.39 -36.05
N SER A 507 4.61 -4.47 -36.26
CA SER A 507 5.98 -4.59 -35.76
C SER A 507 6.25 -3.69 -34.55
N ALA A 508 5.40 -2.71 -34.31
CA ALA A 508 5.44 -1.81 -33.15
C ALA A 508 4.02 -1.41 -32.72
N VAL A 509 3.91 -0.86 -31.52
CA VAL A 509 2.67 -0.29 -30.97
C VAL A 509 2.95 1.14 -30.51
N THR A 510 2.11 2.07 -30.95
CA THR A 510 2.07 3.43 -30.41
C THR A 510 1.05 3.46 -29.28
N ILE A 511 1.47 3.95 -28.11
CA ILE A 511 0.65 4.01 -26.90
C ILE A 511 0.51 5.47 -26.51
N GLN A 512 -0.73 5.91 -26.33
CA GLN A 512 -1.07 7.17 -25.69
C GLN A 512 -1.33 6.90 -24.21
N PHE A 513 -0.52 7.49 -23.34
CA PHE A 513 -0.66 7.35 -21.90
C PHE A 513 -1.68 8.33 -21.31
N LEU A 514 -2.26 7.96 -20.18
CA LEU A 514 -3.03 8.88 -19.34
C LEU A 514 -2.10 9.92 -18.70
N PRO A 515 -2.50 11.20 -18.57
CA PRO A 515 -1.73 12.17 -17.80
C PRO A 515 -1.69 11.76 -16.32
N LEU A 516 -0.68 12.21 -15.56
CA LEU A 516 -0.65 12.01 -14.11
C LEU A 516 -1.65 12.94 -13.43
N ASP A 517 -2.50 12.39 -12.57
CA ASP A 517 -3.41 13.21 -11.76
C ASP A 517 -2.71 13.79 -10.51
N SER A 518 -3.40 14.68 -9.78
CA SER A 518 -2.83 15.32 -8.58
C SER A 518 -2.44 14.33 -7.48
N LYS A 519 -3.20 13.23 -7.32
CA LYS A 519 -2.89 12.20 -6.31
C LYS A 519 -1.65 11.42 -6.74
N GLU A 520 -1.55 11.06 -8.01
CA GLU A 520 -0.39 10.39 -8.59
C GLU A 520 0.87 11.24 -8.48
N LEU A 521 0.80 12.56 -8.77
CA LEU A 521 1.95 13.46 -8.62
C LEU A 521 2.48 13.49 -7.19
N ILE A 522 1.57 13.58 -6.20
CA ILE A 522 1.93 13.51 -4.78
C ILE A 522 2.48 12.13 -4.44
N ALA A 523 1.77 11.08 -4.85
CA ALA A 523 2.09 9.70 -4.52
C ALA A 523 3.46 9.29 -5.05
N TYR A 524 3.74 9.58 -6.31
CA TYR A 524 4.94 9.17 -7.03
C TYR A 524 6.10 10.15 -6.84
N GLU A 525 5.90 11.21 -6.04
CA GLU A 525 6.92 12.21 -5.72
C GLU A 525 7.45 12.94 -6.97
N PHE A 526 6.62 13.05 -8.01
CA PHE A 526 6.86 13.93 -9.14
C PHE A 526 6.67 15.37 -8.66
N ASN A 527 7.78 16.06 -8.49
CA ASN A 527 7.86 17.34 -7.79
C ASN A 527 6.91 18.39 -8.41
N THR A 528 5.77 18.66 -7.76
CA THR A 528 4.84 19.73 -8.16
C THR A 528 5.41 21.12 -7.92
N LYS A 529 6.52 21.26 -7.17
CA LYS A 529 7.22 22.53 -6.95
C LYS A 529 8.23 22.88 -8.06
N ALA A 530 8.48 21.98 -9.00
CA ALA A 530 9.46 22.18 -10.08
C ALA A 530 8.88 22.89 -11.33
N LEU A 531 7.58 23.22 -11.33
CA LEU A 531 6.95 23.95 -12.44
C LEU A 531 7.14 25.47 -12.37
N ASP A 532 7.64 26.02 -11.25
CA ASP A 532 7.80 27.48 -11.06
C ASP A 532 9.26 27.97 -11.06
N ASP A 533 10.27 27.10 -11.22
CA ASP A 533 11.68 27.53 -11.28
C ASP A 533 12.55 26.60 -12.16
N PRO A 534 12.85 26.97 -13.42
CA PRO A 534 13.67 26.18 -14.34
C PRO A 534 15.13 26.00 -13.90
N SER A 535 15.56 26.66 -12.81
CA SER A 535 16.96 26.69 -12.38
C SER A 535 17.35 25.64 -11.33
N LYS A 536 16.42 24.77 -10.90
CA LYS A 536 16.66 23.73 -9.88
C LYS A 536 16.31 22.32 -10.37
N ILE A 537 16.68 22.01 -11.61
CA ILE A 537 16.77 20.62 -12.07
C ILE A 537 17.99 20.03 -11.35
N ILE A 538 17.78 19.19 -10.33
CA ILE A 538 18.82 18.26 -9.89
C ILE A 538 18.75 17.13 -10.89
N ASP A 539 19.75 17.09 -11.77
CA ASP A 539 19.94 16.01 -12.73
C ASP A 539 19.94 14.66 -12.02
N VAL A 540 19.07 13.78 -12.49
CA VAL A 540 19.20 12.34 -12.28
C VAL A 540 20.21 11.84 -13.31
N GLU A 541 21.47 12.23 -13.14
CA GLU A 541 22.59 11.56 -13.78
C GLU A 541 23.28 10.64 -12.77
N CYS A 542 23.58 9.42 -13.23
CA CYS A 542 24.35 8.41 -12.54
C CYS A 542 25.58 9.03 -11.84
N VAL A 543 25.65 8.92 -10.53
CA VAL A 543 26.94 9.03 -9.85
C VAL A 543 27.66 7.70 -10.07
N ASP A 544 28.52 7.69 -11.08
CA ASP A 544 29.61 6.73 -11.21
C ASP A 544 30.50 6.82 -9.97
N ILE A 545 30.49 5.78 -9.15
CA ILE A 545 31.52 5.60 -8.11
C ILE A 545 32.51 4.57 -8.65
N THR A 546 33.35 5.00 -9.57
CA THR A 546 34.67 4.41 -9.76
C THR A 546 35.72 5.50 -9.58
N LYS A 547 36.81 5.15 -8.85
CA LYS A 547 37.90 5.98 -8.29
C LYS A 547 37.57 6.47 -6.87
N THR A 548 38.26 6.04 -5.82
CA THR A 548 39.70 5.84 -5.68
C THR A 548 40.04 4.70 -4.71
N ALA A 549 40.82 3.73 -5.18
CA ALA A 549 41.80 3.03 -4.35
C ALA A 549 43.15 3.74 -4.55
N GLY A 550 43.88 3.99 -3.47
CA GLY A 550 45.30 4.36 -3.50
C GLY A 550 45.75 5.32 -2.41
N ALA A 551 46.61 4.79 -1.51
CA ALA A 551 47.64 5.45 -0.66
C ALA A 551 47.17 6.59 0.27
N ASP A 552 47.32 6.54 1.59
CA ASP A 552 48.34 5.95 2.46
C ASP A 552 47.75 5.29 3.71
#